data_AF-A0AAN8UAD6-F1
#
_entry.id   AF-A0AAN8UAD6-F1
#
_cell.length_a   1.000
_cell.length_b   1.000
_cell.length_c   1.000
_cell.angle_alpha   90.00
_cell.angle_beta   90.00
_cell.angle_gamma   90.00
#
_symmetry.space_group_name_H-M   'P 1'
#
loop_
_entity.id
_entity.type
_entity.pdbx_description
1 polymer ?
#
loop_
_entity_poly.entity_id
_entity_poly.type
_entity_poly.pdbx_seq_one_letter_code
_entity_poly.pdbx_strand_id
1 'polypeptide(L)'
;MIMALSYFTAVANSQVKNIFILAGQSNMSGLGGVVKNRWDGIVPPECSPNPAILKLDGNLQWVEATEPLHADIDVNVTCGIGPGMPFANSLLNKTSCLGIVGLVPCAMAGNKISEWQKGTFLYNQLVMRSKASIVQEYGVTRAMLWYQGESDTMSQSDANSYKEKMQQFFTDLRNDVGIPELLIIQVNFNLAISPF
;
A
#
# COMPACT_ATOMS: atom_id res chain seq x y z
N MET A 1 16.38 39.47 -2.79
CA MET A 1 16.48 38.99 -1.38
C MET A 1 15.20 38.29 -0.91
N ILE A 2 13.99 38.80 -1.23
CA ILE A 2 12.71 38.19 -0.84
C ILE A 2 12.46 36.82 -1.48
N MET A 3 12.81 36.62 -2.77
CA MET A 3 12.66 35.31 -3.44
C MET A 3 13.56 34.20 -2.88
N ALA A 4 14.73 34.55 -2.33
CA ALA A 4 15.61 33.56 -1.72
C ALA A 4 15.05 33.12 -0.37
N LEU A 5 14.51 34.05 0.44
CA LEU A 5 13.87 33.70 1.71
C LEU A 5 12.64 32.80 1.52
N SER A 6 11.80 33.06 0.52
CA SER A 6 10.65 32.20 0.21
C SER A 6 11.07 30.79 -0.22
N TYR A 7 12.21 30.68 -0.93
CA TYR A 7 12.79 29.40 -1.32
C TYR A 7 13.35 28.66 -0.11
N PHE A 8 14.06 29.35 0.79
CA PHE A 8 14.56 28.75 2.03
C PHE A 8 13.44 28.34 3.00
N THR A 9 12.33 29.08 3.07
CA THR A 9 11.15 28.66 3.86
C THR A 9 10.42 27.47 3.24
N ALA A 10 10.34 27.38 1.90
CA ALA A 10 9.76 26.22 1.22
C ALA A 10 10.60 24.95 1.42
N VAL A 11 11.93 25.08 1.40
CA VAL A 11 12.87 23.98 1.68
C VAL A 11 12.88 23.60 3.17
N ALA A 12 12.70 24.56 4.07
CA ALA A 12 12.58 24.29 5.52
C ALA A 12 11.26 23.65 5.92
N ASN A 13 10.20 23.78 5.11
CA ASN A 13 8.86 23.23 5.38
C ASN A 13 8.53 21.97 4.58
N SER A 14 9.39 21.54 3.65
CA SER A 14 9.22 20.28 2.93
C SER A 14 9.72 19.14 3.82
N GLN A 15 8.84 18.61 4.68
CA GLN A 15 9.12 17.33 5.32
C GLN A 15 9.16 16.25 4.23
N VAL A 16 10.26 15.51 4.16
CA VAL A 16 10.41 14.37 3.25
C VAL A 16 9.26 13.40 3.52
N LYS A 17 8.50 13.05 2.47
CA LYS A 17 7.48 12.00 2.56
C LYS A 17 8.14 10.63 2.51
N ASN A 18 7.88 9.81 3.52
CA ASN A 18 8.30 8.41 3.55
C ASN A 18 7.15 7.57 3.02
N ILE A 19 7.32 7.07 1.80
CA ILE A 19 6.25 6.44 1.04
C ILE A 19 6.26 4.92 1.27
N PHE A 20 5.09 4.36 1.53
CA PHE A 20 4.84 2.94 1.69
C PHE A 20 3.75 2.48 0.73
N ILE A 21 4.09 1.54 -0.14
CA ILE A 21 3.14 0.95 -1.08
C ILE A 21 2.37 -0.15 -0.36
N LEU A 22 1.05 -0.14 -0.46
CA LEU A 22 0.17 -1.15 0.16
C LEU A 22 -0.44 -1.99 -0.95
N ALA A 23 0.08 -3.20 -1.15
CA ALA A 23 -0.31 -4.06 -2.27
C ALA A 23 -0.65 -5.48 -1.82
N GLY A 24 -1.48 -6.15 -2.62
CA GLY A 24 -1.95 -7.50 -2.35
C GLY A 24 -3.46 -7.62 -2.53
N GLN A 25 -4.12 -8.42 -1.70
CA GLN A 25 -5.55 -8.72 -1.85
C GLN A 25 -6.41 -8.17 -0.70
N SER A 26 -7.57 -8.78 -0.47
CA SER A 26 -8.60 -8.32 0.46
C SER A 26 -8.06 -7.98 1.86
N ASN A 27 -7.16 -8.80 2.41
CA ASN A 27 -6.56 -8.57 3.73
C ASN A 27 -5.59 -7.37 3.76
N MET A 28 -4.99 -6.97 2.63
CA MET A 28 -4.30 -5.67 2.51
C MET A 28 -5.29 -4.53 2.28
N SER A 29 -6.27 -4.73 1.38
CA SER A 29 -7.25 -3.69 1.03
C SER A 29 -8.07 -3.23 2.25
N GLY A 30 -8.33 -4.19 3.15
CA GLY A 30 -9.10 -4.03 4.38
C GLY A 30 -10.54 -4.54 4.25
N LEU A 31 -10.89 -5.55 5.05
CA LEU A 31 -12.27 -6.04 5.24
C LEU A 31 -12.70 -6.05 6.71
N GLY A 32 -11.90 -5.48 7.62
CA GLY A 32 -12.24 -5.42 9.04
C GLY A 32 -13.52 -4.63 9.28
N GLY A 33 -14.47 -5.20 10.02
CA GLY A 33 -15.78 -4.60 10.28
C GLY A 33 -16.79 -4.74 9.14
N VAL A 34 -16.45 -5.43 8.04
CA VAL A 34 -17.37 -5.64 6.91
C VAL A 34 -18.21 -6.88 7.12
N VAL A 35 -19.54 -6.72 7.20
CA VAL A 35 -20.51 -7.81 7.32
C VAL A 35 -21.62 -7.62 6.29
N LYS A 36 -21.89 -8.64 5.47
CA LYS A 36 -22.92 -8.59 4.40
C LYS A 36 -22.76 -7.36 3.48
N ASN A 37 -21.54 -7.10 2.99
CA ASN A 37 -21.20 -5.95 2.15
C ASN A 37 -21.52 -4.58 2.78
N ARG A 38 -21.41 -4.48 4.10
CA ARG A 38 -21.54 -3.21 4.83
C ARG A 38 -20.46 -3.13 5.88
N TRP A 39 -19.68 -2.05 5.84
CA TRP A 39 -18.74 -1.72 6.91
C TRP A 39 -19.50 -1.12 8.10
N ASP A 40 -19.15 -1.54 9.32
CA ASP A 40 -19.75 -1.05 10.57
C ASP A 40 -19.35 0.39 10.93
N GLY A 41 -18.32 0.94 10.29
CA GLY A 41 -17.80 2.29 10.53
C GLY A 41 -16.99 2.41 11.82
N ILE A 42 -16.63 1.29 12.47
CA ILE A 42 -15.84 1.29 13.69
C ILE A 42 -14.36 1.43 13.31
N VAL A 43 -13.74 2.52 13.77
CA VAL A 43 -12.31 2.78 13.59
C VAL A 43 -11.60 2.63 14.94
N PRO A 44 -10.72 1.61 15.10
CA PRO A 44 -9.93 1.46 16.32
C PRO A 44 -8.99 2.65 16.56
N PRO A 45 -8.61 2.97 17.82
CA PRO A 45 -7.71 4.08 18.12
C PRO A 45 -6.39 4.05 17.36
N GLU A 46 -5.84 2.86 17.10
CA GLU A 46 -4.60 2.65 16.35
C GLU A 46 -4.73 3.06 14.87
N CYS A 47 -5.96 3.15 14.37
CA CYS A 47 -6.30 3.55 13.00
C CYS A 47 -6.73 5.02 12.90
N SER A 48 -6.61 5.80 13.99
CA SER A 48 -7.02 7.21 14.01
C SER A 48 -6.29 8.03 12.93
N PRO A 49 -6.98 8.97 12.27
CA PRO A 49 -6.34 9.87 11.31
C PRO A 49 -5.32 10.77 12.02
N ASN A 50 -4.32 11.20 11.24
CA ASN A 50 -3.25 12.07 11.72
C ASN A 50 -2.79 12.94 10.53
N PRO A 51 -2.66 14.28 10.67
CA PRO A 51 -2.20 15.15 9.59
C PRO A 51 -0.83 14.80 9.01
N ALA A 52 -0.01 14.04 9.74
CA ALA A 52 1.28 13.52 9.27
C ALA A 52 1.17 12.20 8.48
N ILE A 53 -0.03 11.64 8.30
CA ILE A 53 -0.29 10.44 7.51
C ILE A 53 -1.18 10.83 6.32
N LEU A 54 -0.62 10.69 5.12
CA LEU A 54 -1.30 10.97 3.87
C LEU A 54 -1.56 9.68 3.09
N LYS A 55 -2.59 9.70 2.25
CA LYS A 55 -2.91 8.67 1.28
C LYS A 55 -2.87 9.26 -0.12
N LEU A 56 -2.33 8.52 -1.08
CA LEU A 56 -2.53 8.82 -2.50
C LEU A 56 -3.90 8.28 -2.93
N ASP A 57 -4.85 9.17 -3.22
CA ASP A 57 -6.22 8.80 -3.58
C ASP A 57 -6.32 8.21 -5.00
N GLY A 58 -7.53 7.82 -5.41
CA GLY A 58 -7.82 7.31 -6.76
C GLY A 58 -7.55 8.30 -7.89
N ASN A 59 -7.49 9.61 -7.58
CA ASN A 59 -7.17 10.70 -8.51
C ASN A 59 -5.68 11.09 -8.48
N LEU A 60 -4.84 10.29 -7.83
CA LEU A 60 -3.41 10.52 -7.65
C LEU A 60 -3.11 11.82 -6.90
N GLN A 61 -3.97 12.22 -5.95
CA GLN A 61 -3.76 13.36 -5.07
C GLN A 61 -3.42 12.89 -3.66
N TRP A 62 -2.50 13.59 -3.00
CA TRP A 62 -2.22 13.37 -1.58
C TRP A 62 -3.32 14.02 -0.73
N VAL A 63 -4.01 13.20 0.07
CA VAL A 63 -5.04 13.63 1.01
C VAL A 63 -4.75 13.08 2.41
N GLU A 64 -5.35 13.63 3.45
CA GLU A 64 -5.27 13.05 4.80
C GLU A 64 -5.79 11.60 4.78
N ALA A 65 -5.05 10.68 5.38
CA ALA A 65 -5.40 9.27 5.35
C ALA A 65 -6.50 8.95 6.37
N THR A 66 -7.59 8.35 5.88
CA THR A 66 -8.71 7.83 6.70
C THR A 66 -9.10 6.44 6.21
N GLU A 67 -9.51 5.55 7.11
CA GLU A 67 -10.10 4.27 6.71
C GLU A 67 -11.49 4.46 6.08
N PRO A 68 -11.89 3.60 5.13
CA PRO A 68 -11.12 2.52 4.52
C PRO A 68 -10.10 3.03 3.48
N LEU A 69 -8.83 2.67 3.62
CA LEU A 69 -7.76 3.18 2.76
C LEU A 69 -7.92 2.81 1.27
N HIS A 70 -8.64 1.74 0.94
CA HIS A 70 -8.80 1.29 -0.45
C HIS A 70 -10.19 1.57 -1.04
N ALA A 71 -11.06 2.35 -0.37
CA ALA A 71 -12.45 2.54 -0.81
C ALA A 71 -12.61 3.14 -2.24
N ASP A 72 -11.65 3.94 -2.69
CA ASP A 72 -11.57 4.54 -4.03
C ASP A 72 -10.59 3.80 -4.97
N ILE A 73 -10.01 2.69 -4.51
CA ILE A 73 -9.07 1.86 -5.26
C ILE A 73 -9.73 0.51 -5.58
N ASP A 74 -10.16 -0.22 -4.56
CA ASP A 74 -10.85 -1.51 -4.68
C ASP A 74 -12.36 -1.33 -4.74
N VAL A 75 -12.80 -0.57 -5.76
CA VAL A 75 -14.19 -0.10 -5.91
C VAL A 75 -15.22 -1.22 -6.14
N ASN A 76 -14.76 -2.46 -6.35
CA ASN A 76 -15.62 -3.61 -6.59
C ASN A 76 -16.07 -4.31 -5.30
N VAL A 77 -15.50 -3.93 -4.15
CA VAL A 77 -15.83 -4.51 -2.84
C VAL A 77 -16.08 -3.42 -1.81
N THR A 78 -16.85 -3.75 -0.77
CA THR A 78 -16.95 -2.87 0.40
C THR A 78 -15.69 -3.02 1.23
N CYS A 79 -14.83 -2.00 1.22
CA CYS A 79 -13.64 -1.96 2.07
C CYS A 79 -13.99 -1.63 3.53
N GLY A 80 -13.16 -2.11 4.45
CA GLY A 80 -13.16 -1.78 5.87
C GLY A 80 -11.72 -1.57 6.37
N ILE A 81 -11.46 -1.91 7.63
CA ILE A 81 -10.13 -1.73 8.24
C ILE A 81 -9.10 -2.66 7.58
N GLY A 82 -7.97 -2.09 7.17
CA GLY A 82 -6.77 -2.79 6.72
C GLY A 82 -5.57 -2.54 7.65
N PRO A 83 -4.36 -3.00 7.28
CA PRO A 83 -3.17 -2.83 8.12
C PRO A 83 -2.47 -1.47 7.94
N GLY A 84 -2.90 -0.64 6.98
CA GLY A 84 -2.17 0.57 6.57
C GLY A 84 -2.14 1.66 7.65
N MET A 85 -3.29 2.06 8.19
CA MET A 85 -3.35 3.07 9.26
C MET A 85 -2.63 2.65 10.55
N PRO A 86 -2.83 1.43 11.10
CA PRO A 86 -2.11 1.02 12.31
C PRO A 86 -0.61 0.89 12.09
N PHE A 87 -0.17 0.48 10.89
CA PHE A 87 1.23 0.51 10.50
C PHE A 87 1.80 1.95 10.55
N ALA A 88 1.13 2.89 9.90
CA ALA A 88 1.57 4.29 9.82
C ALA A 88 1.63 4.97 11.19
N ASN A 89 0.59 4.81 12.02
CA ASN A 89 0.56 5.33 13.38
C ASN A 89 1.65 4.70 14.27
N SER A 90 1.83 3.38 14.20
CA SER A 90 2.90 2.70 14.93
C SER A 90 4.29 3.22 14.52
N LEU A 91 4.48 3.52 13.24
CA LEU A 91 5.75 4.01 12.72
C LEU A 91 6.05 5.44 13.22
N LEU A 92 5.06 6.34 13.18
CA LEU A 92 5.20 7.70 13.74
C LEU A 92 5.48 7.68 15.24
N ASN A 93 4.78 6.82 15.99
CA ASN A 93 4.98 6.70 17.45
C ASN A 93 6.38 6.20 17.82
N LYS A 94 7.03 5.41 16.95
CA LYS A 94 8.38 4.87 17.18
C LYS A 94 9.49 5.75 16.62
N THR A 95 9.18 6.73 15.78
CA THR A 95 10.19 7.51 15.06
C THR A 95 9.80 8.98 15.00
N SER A 96 10.21 9.74 16.03
CA SER A 96 9.87 11.15 16.23
C SER A 96 10.40 12.12 15.15
N CYS A 97 11.31 11.67 14.28
CA CYS A 97 11.89 12.47 13.19
C CYS A 97 11.53 11.96 11.79
N LEU A 98 10.55 11.05 11.66
CA LEU A 98 10.23 10.45 10.38
C LEU A 98 9.74 11.49 9.36
N GLY A 99 8.95 12.47 9.79
CA GLY A 99 8.25 13.40 8.90
C GLY A 99 6.90 12.83 8.45
N ILE A 100 6.50 13.12 7.22
CA ILE A 100 5.20 12.67 6.68
C ILE A 100 5.30 11.20 6.25
N VAL A 101 4.29 10.41 6.60
CA VAL A 101 4.08 9.04 6.10
C VAL A 101 3.09 9.10 4.94
N GLY A 102 3.51 8.65 3.76
CA GLY A 102 2.64 8.55 2.58
C GLY A 102 2.25 7.11 2.32
N LEU A 103 0.96 6.81 2.28
CA LEU A 103 0.41 5.50 1.95
C LEU A 103 -0.06 5.49 0.49
N VAL A 104 0.39 4.49 -0.28
CA VAL A 104 -0.02 4.30 -1.67
C VAL A 104 -0.84 3.01 -1.76
N PRO A 105 -2.17 3.09 -1.57
CA PRO A 105 -3.05 1.93 -1.67
C PRO A 105 -3.11 1.44 -3.11
N CYS A 106 -2.86 0.15 -3.30
CA CYS A 106 -2.85 -0.54 -4.59
C CYS A 106 -3.51 -1.92 -4.52
N ALA A 107 -3.89 -2.43 -3.34
CA ALA A 107 -4.43 -3.76 -3.19
C ALA A 107 -5.83 -3.91 -3.80
N MET A 108 -6.13 -5.12 -4.29
CA MET A 108 -7.40 -5.47 -4.93
C MET A 108 -7.82 -6.88 -4.51
N ALA A 109 -9.04 -7.02 -3.97
CA ALA A 109 -9.56 -8.27 -3.44
C ALA A 109 -9.70 -9.40 -4.48
N GLY A 110 -9.46 -10.64 -4.04
CA GLY A 110 -9.73 -11.85 -4.82
C GLY A 110 -8.68 -12.24 -5.86
N ASN A 111 -7.66 -11.41 -6.10
CA ASN A 111 -6.71 -11.64 -7.19
C ASN A 111 -5.58 -12.60 -6.82
N LYS A 112 -5.25 -13.50 -7.76
CA LYS A 112 -4.11 -14.43 -7.72
C LYS A 112 -2.81 -13.72 -8.10
N ILE A 113 -1.66 -14.29 -7.75
CA ILE A 113 -0.35 -13.73 -8.11
C ILE A 113 -0.14 -13.63 -9.62
N SER A 114 -0.85 -14.44 -10.42
CA SER A 114 -0.85 -14.36 -11.89
C SER A 114 -1.40 -13.03 -12.41
N GLU A 115 -2.34 -12.41 -11.69
CA GLU A 115 -2.93 -11.11 -12.06
C GLU A 115 -2.02 -9.94 -11.68
N TRP A 116 -0.95 -10.19 -10.93
CA TRP A 116 0.09 -9.24 -10.55
C TRP A 116 1.35 -9.32 -11.41
N GLN A 117 1.36 -10.15 -12.45
CA GLN A 117 2.53 -10.28 -13.33
C GLN A 117 2.71 -9.06 -14.25
N LYS A 118 3.93 -8.84 -14.71
CA LYS A 118 4.24 -7.70 -15.58
C LYS A 118 3.33 -7.63 -16.80
N GLY A 119 2.79 -6.44 -17.06
CA GLY A 119 1.89 -6.16 -18.19
C GLY A 119 0.41 -6.39 -17.90
N THR A 120 0.03 -7.01 -16.77
CA THR A 120 -1.38 -7.09 -16.36
C THR A 120 -1.90 -5.73 -15.89
N PHE A 121 -3.21 -5.60 -15.80
CA PHE A 121 -3.85 -4.38 -15.32
C PHE A 121 -3.39 -4.00 -13.89
N LEU A 122 -3.42 -4.92 -12.94
CA LEU A 122 -3.06 -4.64 -11.54
C LEU A 122 -1.59 -4.22 -11.39
N TYR A 123 -0.69 -4.92 -12.09
CA TYR A 123 0.72 -4.58 -12.09
C TYR A 123 0.95 -3.16 -12.65
N ASN A 124 0.34 -2.84 -13.79
CA ASN A 124 0.50 -1.54 -14.42
C ASN A 124 -0.06 -0.40 -13.54
N GLN A 125 -1.21 -0.63 -12.87
CA GLN A 125 -1.77 0.32 -11.91
C GLN A 125 -0.83 0.53 -10.71
N LEU A 126 -0.29 -0.55 -10.14
CA LEU A 126 0.64 -0.47 -9.02
C LEU A 126 1.91 0.31 -9.39
N VAL A 127 2.52 0.03 -10.55
CA VAL A 127 3.72 0.76 -11.02
C VAL A 127 3.41 2.23 -11.27
N MET A 128 2.28 2.53 -11.92
CA MET A 128 1.86 3.91 -12.22
C MET A 128 1.65 4.73 -10.95
N ARG A 129 0.91 4.18 -9.97
CA ARG A 129 0.67 4.83 -8.68
C ARG A 129 1.96 5.01 -7.88
N SER A 130 2.83 3.99 -7.87
CA SER A 130 4.14 4.04 -7.22
C SER A 130 5.06 5.10 -7.81
N LYS A 131 4.99 5.36 -9.12
CA LYS A 131 5.75 6.44 -9.77
C LYS A 131 5.13 7.82 -9.50
N ALA A 132 3.81 7.92 -9.57
CA ALA A 132 3.10 9.17 -9.31
C ALA A 132 3.38 9.69 -7.89
N SER A 133 3.45 8.79 -6.90
CA SER A 133 3.70 9.16 -5.50
C SER A 133 5.06 9.84 -5.26
N ILE A 134 6.08 9.54 -6.08
CA ILE A 134 7.45 10.05 -5.88
C ILE A 134 7.65 11.42 -6.55
N VAL A 135 7.00 11.63 -7.70
CA VAL A 135 7.13 12.87 -8.49
C VAL A 135 6.48 14.05 -7.77
N GLN A 136 5.44 13.78 -6.98
CA GLN A 136 4.74 14.79 -6.19
C GLN A 136 5.49 15.02 -4.88
N GLU A 137 6.16 16.18 -4.77
CA GLU A 137 6.64 16.74 -3.50
C GLU A 137 7.78 15.99 -2.79
N TYR A 138 8.79 15.53 -3.54
CA TYR A 138 10.07 14.98 -3.02
C TYR A 138 9.91 13.81 -2.01
N GLY A 139 9.08 12.83 -2.38
CA GLY A 139 8.91 11.61 -1.58
C GLY A 139 10.04 10.59 -1.79
N VAL A 140 10.25 9.73 -0.79
CA VAL A 140 11.17 8.57 -0.85
C VAL A 140 10.37 7.32 -0.53
N THR A 141 10.26 6.41 -1.50
CA THR A 141 9.69 5.08 -1.28
C THR A 141 10.59 4.26 -0.36
N ARG A 142 10.07 3.89 0.80
CA ARG A 142 10.80 3.14 1.83
C ARG A 142 10.58 1.64 1.73
N ALA A 143 9.34 1.22 1.49
CA ALA A 143 8.99 -0.19 1.37
C ALA A 143 7.67 -0.41 0.62
N MET A 144 7.46 -1.65 0.20
CA MET A 144 6.14 -2.19 -0.12
C MET A 144 5.73 -3.17 0.98
N LEU A 145 4.51 -3.00 1.50
CA LEU A 145 3.81 -4.02 2.29
C LEU A 145 3.02 -4.89 1.32
N TRP A 146 3.24 -6.20 1.38
CA TRP A 146 2.62 -7.18 0.49
C TRP A 146 1.84 -8.21 1.31
N TYR A 147 0.52 -8.26 1.14
CA TYR A 147 -0.33 -9.28 1.77
C TYR A 147 -1.27 -9.90 0.74
N GLN A 148 -0.86 -11.06 0.21
CA GLN A 148 -1.56 -11.79 -0.83
C GLN A 148 -1.16 -13.26 -0.81
N GLY A 149 -2.05 -14.12 -1.31
CA GLY A 149 -1.78 -15.50 -1.70
C GLY A 149 -2.95 -16.44 -1.39
N GLU A 150 -3.96 -15.97 -0.67
CA GLU A 150 -5.09 -16.81 -0.28
C GLU A 150 -5.89 -17.29 -1.50
N SER A 151 -5.96 -16.48 -2.58
CA SER A 151 -6.58 -16.92 -3.85
C SER A 151 -5.78 -18.01 -4.58
N ASP A 152 -4.47 -18.08 -4.36
CA ASP A 152 -3.58 -19.04 -5.00
C ASP A 152 -3.60 -20.42 -4.31
N THR A 153 -4.21 -20.55 -3.13
CA THR A 153 -4.37 -21.85 -2.44
C THR A 153 -5.55 -22.67 -2.96
N MET A 154 -6.38 -22.09 -3.84
CA MET A 154 -7.56 -22.75 -4.41
C MET A 154 -7.21 -23.87 -5.39
N SER A 155 -5.97 -23.91 -5.91
CA SER A 155 -5.49 -24.99 -6.77
C SER A 155 -4.06 -25.37 -6.46
N GLN A 156 -3.73 -26.66 -6.55
CA GLN A 156 -2.37 -27.15 -6.34
C GLN A 156 -1.37 -26.54 -7.34
N SER A 157 -1.80 -26.31 -8.58
CA SER A 157 -0.95 -25.69 -9.60
C SER A 157 -0.61 -24.23 -9.28
N ASP A 158 -1.58 -23.47 -8.75
CA ASP A 158 -1.35 -22.08 -8.36
C ASP A 158 -0.43 -22.03 -7.13
N ALA A 159 -0.71 -22.86 -6.11
CA ALA A 159 0.12 -22.98 -4.93
C ALA A 159 1.58 -23.36 -5.27
N ASN A 160 1.77 -24.35 -6.16
CA ASN A 160 3.11 -24.81 -6.55
C ASN A 160 3.89 -23.76 -7.35
N SER A 161 3.21 -22.94 -8.15
CA SER A 161 3.84 -21.89 -8.96
C SER A 161 3.94 -20.54 -8.24
N TYR A 162 3.37 -20.40 -7.05
CA TYR A 162 3.26 -19.13 -6.33
C TYR A 162 4.63 -18.49 -6.08
N LYS A 163 5.58 -19.26 -5.54
CA LYS A 163 6.91 -18.76 -5.16
C LYS A 163 7.64 -18.14 -6.35
N GLU A 164 7.66 -18.84 -7.48
CA GLU A 164 8.34 -18.37 -8.69
C GLU A 164 7.69 -17.11 -9.25
N LYS A 165 6.35 -17.10 -9.37
CA LYS A 165 5.59 -15.93 -9.83
C LYS A 165 5.75 -14.72 -8.92
N MET A 166 5.82 -14.93 -7.61
CA MET A 166 6.05 -13.87 -6.63
C MET A 166 7.46 -13.29 -6.72
N GLN A 167 8.49 -14.15 -6.87
CA GLN A 167 9.87 -13.69 -7.07
C GLN A 167 10.03 -12.91 -8.37
N GLN A 168 9.38 -13.37 -9.45
CA GLN A 168 9.34 -12.66 -10.72
C GLN A 168 8.65 -11.29 -10.58
N PHE A 169 7.47 -11.26 -9.96
CA PHE A 169 6.75 -10.01 -9.67
C PHE A 169 7.61 -9.00 -8.89
N PHE A 170 8.29 -9.41 -7.83
CA PHE A 170 9.15 -8.51 -7.06
C PHE A 170 10.35 -7.99 -7.85
N THR A 171 10.94 -8.84 -8.70
CA THR A 171 12.05 -8.46 -9.58
C THR A 171 11.59 -7.44 -10.61
N ASP A 172 10.48 -7.71 -11.28
CA ASP A 172 9.89 -6.81 -12.26
C ASP A 172 9.52 -5.46 -11.64
N LEU A 173 8.89 -5.49 -10.46
CA LEU A 173 8.49 -4.30 -9.74
C LEU A 173 9.71 -3.40 -9.44
N ARG A 174 10.76 -3.96 -8.83
CA ARG A 174 12.00 -3.23 -8.50
C ARG A 174 12.60 -2.54 -9.71
N ASN A 175 12.63 -3.25 -10.85
CA ASN A 175 13.13 -2.71 -12.11
C ASN A 175 12.24 -1.57 -12.62
N ASP A 176 10.92 -1.78 -12.66
CA ASP A 176 10.01 -0.82 -13.27
C ASP A 176 9.79 0.43 -12.41
N VAL A 177 9.86 0.34 -11.07
CA VAL A 177 9.86 1.54 -10.20
C VAL A 177 11.23 2.19 -10.08
N GLY A 178 12.29 1.56 -10.57
CA GLY A 178 13.66 2.10 -10.53
C GLY A 178 14.29 2.06 -9.13
N ILE A 179 13.89 1.10 -8.28
CA ILE A 179 14.39 0.94 -6.91
C ILE A 179 14.87 -0.52 -6.73
N PRO A 180 16.11 -0.84 -7.15
CA PRO A 180 16.63 -2.21 -7.12
C PRO A 180 16.57 -2.86 -5.73
N GLU A 181 16.84 -2.07 -4.69
CA GLU A 181 16.84 -2.51 -3.29
C GLU A 181 15.53 -2.20 -2.56
N LEU A 182 14.40 -2.11 -3.27
CA LEU A 182 13.10 -1.89 -2.64
C LEU A 182 12.86 -2.95 -1.56
N LEU A 183 12.70 -2.49 -0.32
CA LEU A 183 12.31 -3.35 0.80
C LEU A 183 10.88 -3.84 0.57
N ILE A 184 10.70 -5.16 0.57
CA ILE A 184 9.38 -5.78 0.47
C ILE A 184 9.13 -6.56 1.75
N ILE A 185 8.10 -6.15 2.48
CA ILE A 185 7.64 -6.80 3.71
C ILE A 185 6.41 -7.63 3.34
N GLN A 186 6.61 -8.93 3.13
CA GLN A 186 5.53 -9.86 2.84
C GLN A 186 4.90 -10.44 4.11
N VAL A 187 3.59 -10.61 4.09
CA VAL A 187 2.85 -11.30 5.15
C VAL A 187 2.71 -12.77 4.77
N ASN A 188 3.19 -13.66 5.64
CA ASN A 188 2.88 -15.07 5.53
C ASN A 188 1.54 -15.33 6.24
N PHE A 189 0.57 -15.88 5.53
CA PHE A 189 -0.69 -16.34 6.13
C PHE A 189 -0.58 -17.84 6.39
N ASN A 190 -0.61 -18.22 7.66
CA ASN A 190 -0.77 -19.62 8.03
C ASN A 190 -2.25 -19.99 7.86
N LEU A 191 -2.62 -20.55 6.73
CA LEU A 191 -3.84 -21.34 6.66
C LEU A 191 -3.60 -22.62 7.46
N ALA A 192 -4.11 -22.68 8.70
CA ALA A 192 -4.26 -23.93 9.44
C ALA A 192 -5.16 -24.95 8.72
N ILE A 193 -5.72 -24.57 7.57
CA ILE A 193 -6.64 -25.33 6.74
C ILE A 193 -6.25 -25.10 5.27
N SER A 194 -5.02 -25.44 4.90
CA SER A 194 -4.78 -25.82 3.50
C SER A 194 -5.11 -27.32 3.40
N PRO A 195 -5.97 -27.76 2.46
CA PRO A 195 -6.13 -29.19 2.19
C PRO A 195 -4.87 -29.82 1.55
N PHE A 196 -3.82 -29.02 1.37
CA PHE A 196 -2.51 -29.39 0.82
C PHE A 196 -1.38 -28.83 1.68
#